data_AF-A0A7Y7BEF1-F1
#
_entry.id   AF-A0A7Y7BEF1-F1
#
_cell.length_a   1.000
_cell.length_b   1.000
_cell.length_c   1.000
_cell.angle_alpha   90.00
_cell.angle_beta   90.00
_cell.angle_gamma   90.00
#
_symmetry.space_group_name_H-M   'P 1'
#
loop_
_entity.id
_entity.type
_entity.pdbx_description
1 polymer ?
#
loop_
_entity_poly.entity_id
_entity_poly.type
_entity_poly.pdbx_seq_one_letter_code
_entity_poly.pdbx_strand_id
1 'polypeptide(L)'
;MEQKYGRDNFVGRKKQQREQVIAFSKQNRVPIVNPAIEDYMQILNTNSYQKGGWVLHMLRKELGDEIFWQAIRQYYDQYKLSNAYTKDLKNVFETVSGKQLDQFFEQWVMQAGQPEIEATWSFSDGKLNLQIDQIQKENFSFNLEVKITYADGSSEIRTIPVTQKSLSWTPALSSKPAKIELDPDTWLLFEGKLAEK
;
A
#
# COMPACT_ATOMS: atom_id res chain seq x y z
N MET A 1 -9.68 9.42 -14.31
CA MET A 1 -10.03 10.28 -13.15
C MET A 1 -8.89 11.25 -12.81
N GLU A 2 -7.64 10.79 -12.74
CA GLU A 2 -6.45 11.65 -12.62
C GLU A 2 -6.39 12.74 -13.72
N GLN A 3 -6.72 12.37 -14.96
CA GLN A 3 -6.82 13.29 -16.10
C GLN A 3 -7.99 14.30 -16.04
N LYS A 4 -8.97 14.15 -15.13
CA LYS A 4 -10.21 14.97 -15.13
C LYS A 4 -10.35 15.93 -13.94
N TYR A 5 -9.70 15.65 -12.79
CA TYR A 5 -9.90 16.41 -11.55
C TYR A 5 -8.60 16.94 -10.91
N GLY A 6 -7.44 16.71 -11.52
CA GLY A 6 -6.14 17.13 -10.98
C GLY A 6 -5.59 16.17 -9.92
N ARG A 7 -4.26 16.10 -9.82
CA ARG A 7 -3.52 15.14 -8.96
C ARG A 7 -3.86 15.31 -7.48
N ASP A 8 -3.97 16.54 -7.00
CA ASP A 8 -4.19 16.83 -5.58
C ASP A 8 -5.56 16.34 -5.09
N ASN A 9 -6.60 16.47 -5.92
CA ASN A 9 -7.93 15.94 -5.60
C ASN A 9 -7.96 14.41 -5.57
N PHE A 10 -7.18 13.76 -6.44
CA PHE A 10 -7.05 12.31 -6.45
C PHE A 10 -6.36 11.81 -5.18
N VAL A 11 -5.23 12.42 -4.81
CA VAL A 11 -4.49 12.11 -3.58
C VAL A 11 -5.37 12.37 -2.35
N GLY A 12 -6.09 13.49 -2.30
CA GLY A 12 -7.00 13.80 -1.19
C GLY A 12 -8.10 12.74 -0.99
N ARG A 13 -8.75 12.30 -2.09
CA ARG A 13 -9.75 11.22 -2.02
C ARG A 13 -9.15 9.89 -1.58
N LYS A 14 -7.94 9.57 -2.05
CA LYS A 14 -7.22 8.36 -1.63
C LYS A 14 -6.91 8.40 -0.13
N LYS A 15 -6.47 9.54 0.42
CA LYS A 15 -6.24 9.68 1.87
C LYS A 15 -7.52 9.42 2.67
N GLN A 16 -8.64 10.01 2.24
CA GLN A 16 -9.94 9.76 2.87
C GLN A 16 -10.34 8.27 2.82
N GLN A 17 -10.14 7.60 1.69
CA GLN A 17 -10.42 6.16 1.57
C GLN A 17 -9.50 5.31 2.45
N ARG A 18 -8.22 5.69 2.59
CA ARG A 18 -7.29 5.03 3.53
C ARG A 18 -7.82 5.10 4.95
N GLU A 19 -8.23 6.29 5.40
CA GLU A 19 -8.77 6.51 6.74
C GLU A 19 -10.04 5.70 6.99
N GLN A 20 -10.94 5.59 6.00
CA GLN A 20 -12.14 4.75 6.11
C GLN A 20 -11.81 3.27 6.33
N VAL A 21 -10.84 2.74 5.58
CA VAL A 21 -10.38 1.35 5.74
C VAL A 21 -9.74 1.13 7.11
N ILE A 22 -8.89 2.06 7.56
CA ILE A 22 -8.26 1.99 8.88
C ILE A 22 -9.31 2.02 9.99
N ALA A 23 -10.27 2.95 9.93
CA ALA A 23 -11.34 3.08 10.91
C ALA A 23 -12.19 1.80 11.00
N PHE A 24 -12.53 1.20 9.85
CA PHE A 24 -13.23 -0.08 9.81
C PHE A 24 -12.38 -1.19 10.44
N SER A 25 -11.10 -1.30 10.08
CA SER A 25 -10.21 -2.36 10.59
C SER A 25 -9.98 -2.28 12.09
N LYS A 26 -10.06 -1.10 12.70
CA LYS A 26 -9.95 -0.94 14.16
C LYS A 26 -11.12 -1.56 14.92
N GLN A 27 -12.30 -1.56 14.30
CA GLN A 27 -13.50 -2.15 14.89
C GLN A 27 -13.68 -3.61 14.48
N ASN A 28 -13.29 -3.96 13.25
CA ASN A 28 -13.53 -5.26 12.63
C ASN A 28 -12.24 -5.77 11.99
N ARG A 29 -11.38 -6.41 12.79
CA ARG A 29 -10.08 -6.94 12.32
C ARG A 29 -10.25 -8.31 11.65
N VAL A 30 -10.79 -8.30 10.43
CA VAL A 30 -11.03 -9.49 9.61
C VAL A 30 -10.32 -9.40 8.26
N PRO A 31 -9.96 -10.55 7.63
CA PRO A 31 -9.44 -10.55 6.26
C PRO A 31 -10.53 -10.23 5.24
N ILE A 32 -10.12 -9.90 4.00
CA ILE A 32 -11.08 -9.64 2.90
C ILE A 32 -11.78 -10.95 2.52
N VAL A 33 -10.99 -12.00 2.30
CA VAL A 33 -11.52 -13.34 2.06
C VAL A 33 -11.65 -14.01 3.43
N ASN A 34 -12.89 -14.10 3.91
CA ASN A 34 -13.20 -14.74 5.19
C ASN A 34 -14.24 -15.86 4.99
N PRO A 35 -13.80 -17.13 4.87
CA PRO A 35 -14.71 -18.26 4.69
C PRO A 35 -15.65 -18.53 5.86
N ALA A 36 -15.37 -17.96 7.04
CA ALA A 36 -16.21 -18.14 8.23
C ALA A 36 -17.48 -17.27 8.21
N ILE A 37 -17.62 -16.34 7.27
CA ILE A 37 -18.83 -15.52 7.12
C ILE A 37 -19.79 -16.24 6.18
N GLU A 38 -20.88 -16.75 6.74
CA GLU A 38 -21.94 -17.43 5.97
C GLU A 38 -23.02 -16.44 5.47
N ASP A 39 -23.20 -15.32 6.18
CA ASP A 39 -24.15 -14.27 5.81
C ASP A 39 -23.51 -13.29 4.82
N TYR A 40 -23.91 -13.39 3.56
CA TYR A 40 -23.42 -12.54 2.47
C TYR A 40 -23.61 -11.04 2.73
N MET A 41 -24.63 -10.63 3.50
CA MET A 41 -24.85 -9.22 3.82
C MET A 41 -23.72 -8.65 4.69
N GLN A 42 -23.07 -9.49 5.50
CA GLN A 42 -21.93 -9.08 6.33
C GLN A 42 -20.66 -8.87 5.50
N ILE A 43 -20.59 -9.43 4.30
CA ILE A 43 -19.45 -9.26 3.37
C ILE A 43 -19.56 -7.93 2.61
N LEU A 44 -20.74 -7.32 2.53
CA LEU A 44 -20.97 -6.03 1.85
C LEU A 44 -20.50 -4.83 2.69
N ASN A 45 -19.19 -4.76 2.96
CA ASN A 45 -18.60 -3.81 3.90
C ASN A 45 -17.35 -3.10 3.35
N THR A 46 -16.79 -2.18 4.15
CA THR A 46 -15.60 -1.38 3.80
C THR A 46 -14.36 -2.22 3.50
N ASN A 47 -14.22 -3.39 4.12
CA ASN A 47 -13.11 -4.30 3.86
C ASN A 47 -13.22 -4.89 2.44
N SER A 48 -14.38 -5.40 2.06
CA SER A 48 -14.54 -6.03 0.75
C SER A 48 -14.42 -5.04 -0.41
N TYR A 49 -15.00 -3.85 -0.27
CA TYR A 49 -15.03 -2.86 -1.35
C TYR A 49 -13.83 -1.91 -1.32
N GLN A 50 -13.66 -1.15 -0.24
CA GLN A 50 -12.64 -0.10 -0.17
C GLN A 50 -11.25 -0.72 0.01
N LYS A 51 -11.06 -1.68 0.93
CA LYS A 51 -9.77 -2.38 1.06
C LYS A 51 -9.48 -3.21 -0.20
N GLY A 52 -10.48 -3.89 -0.76
CA GLY A 52 -10.34 -4.60 -2.05
C GLY A 52 -9.85 -3.68 -3.19
N GLY A 53 -10.43 -2.48 -3.31
CA GLY A 53 -9.97 -1.47 -4.26
C GLY A 53 -8.53 -0.98 -3.99
N TRP A 54 -8.15 -0.88 -2.71
CA TRP A 54 -6.77 -0.60 -2.31
C TRP A 54 -5.80 -1.71 -2.73
N VAL A 55 -6.17 -2.98 -2.58
CA VAL A 55 -5.34 -4.12 -3.01
C VAL A 55 -5.06 -4.04 -4.51
N LEU A 56 -6.08 -3.81 -5.34
CA LEU A 56 -5.88 -3.66 -6.78
C LEU A 56 -5.03 -2.44 -7.15
N HIS A 57 -5.21 -1.33 -6.42
CA HIS A 57 -4.41 -0.13 -6.62
C HIS A 57 -2.93 -0.34 -6.29
N MET A 58 -2.63 -1.01 -5.17
CA MET A 58 -1.26 -1.37 -4.80
C MET A 58 -0.65 -2.37 -5.77
N LEU A 59 -1.45 -3.34 -6.25
CA LEU A 59 -1.00 -4.31 -7.24
C LEU A 59 -0.62 -3.65 -8.57
N ARG A 60 -1.41 -2.65 -9.00
CA ARG A 60 -1.10 -1.82 -10.17
C ARG A 60 0.23 -1.08 -10.01
N LYS A 61 0.51 -0.55 -8.82
CA LYS A 61 1.79 0.12 -8.53
C LYS A 61 2.97 -0.86 -8.56
N GLU A 62 2.80 -2.07 -8.03
CA GLU A 62 3.83 -3.12 -7.98
C GLU A 62 4.16 -3.72 -9.35
N LEU A 63 3.17 -3.85 -10.23
CA LEU A 63 3.32 -4.46 -11.56
C LEU A 63 3.54 -3.43 -12.68
N GLY A 64 3.13 -2.19 -12.46
CA GLY A 64 3.03 -1.17 -13.50
C GLY A 64 1.74 -1.27 -14.31
N ASP A 65 1.40 -0.16 -14.97
CA ASP A 65 0.11 0.01 -15.67
C ASP A 65 -0.11 -0.98 -16.81
N GLU A 66 0.92 -1.21 -17.62
CA GLU A 66 0.84 -2.06 -18.80
C GLU A 66 0.51 -3.51 -18.43
N ILE A 67 1.33 -4.11 -17.55
CA ILE A 67 1.14 -5.47 -17.03
C ILE A 67 -0.20 -5.58 -16.31
N PHE A 68 -0.56 -4.59 -15.50
CA PHE A 68 -1.83 -4.60 -14.78
C PHE A 68 -3.03 -4.68 -15.73
N TRP A 69 -3.09 -3.80 -16.74
CA TRP A 69 -4.21 -3.79 -17.68
C TRP A 69 -4.20 -4.97 -18.64
N GLN A 70 -3.03 -5.51 -18.98
CA GLN A 70 -2.93 -6.76 -19.73
C GLN A 70 -3.52 -7.92 -18.94
N ALA A 71 -3.16 -8.06 -17.66
CA ALA A 71 -3.68 -9.10 -16.77
C ALA A 71 -5.20 -8.99 -16.57
N ILE A 72 -5.75 -7.78 -16.41
CA ILE A 72 -7.20 -7.57 -16.31
C ILE A 72 -7.92 -8.03 -17.58
N ARG A 73 -7.40 -7.72 -18.77
CA ARG A 73 -7.98 -8.17 -20.04
C ARG A 73 -7.94 -9.69 -20.17
N GLN A 74 -6.80 -10.30 -19.86
CA GLN A 74 -6.65 -11.75 -19.90
C GLN A 74 -7.58 -12.45 -18.90
N TYR A 75 -7.71 -11.92 -17.69
CA TYR A 75 -8.62 -12.44 -16.68
C TYR A 75 -10.08 -12.38 -17.17
N TYR A 76 -10.48 -11.24 -17.74
CA TYR A 76 -11.81 -11.11 -18.32
C TYR A 76 -12.03 -12.11 -19.47
N ASP A 77 -11.08 -12.25 -20.39
CA ASP A 77 -11.23 -13.17 -21.51
C ASP A 77 -11.31 -14.65 -21.09
N GLN A 78 -10.57 -15.02 -20.05
CA GLN A 78 -10.54 -16.39 -19.54
C GLN A 78 -11.79 -16.75 -18.72
N TYR A 79 -12.32 -15.80 -17.93
CA TYR A 79 -13.39 -16.07 -16.97
C TYR A 79 -14.73 -15.40 -17.33
N LYS A 80 -14.84 -14.71 -18.48
CA LYS A 80 -16.12 -14.14 -18.94
C LYS A 80 -17.21 -15.21 -18.96
N LEU A 81 -18.38 -14.86 -18.41
CA LEU A 81 -19.55 -15.73 -18.31
C LEU A 81 -19.34 -16.99 -17.44
N SER A 82 -18.33 -16.99 -16.57
CA SER A 82 -18.05 -18.06 -15.62
C SER A 82 -17.75 -17.52 -14.21
N ASN A 83 -17.65 -18.42 -13.24
CA ASN A 83 -17.24 -18.09 -11.88
C ASN A 83 -15.71 -18.12 -11.75
N ALA A 84 -15.18 -17.26 -10.88
CA ALA A 84 -13.76 -17.19 -10.55
C ALA A 84 -13.57 -16.85 -9.08
N TYR A 85 -12.51 -17.38 -8.49
CA TYR A 85 -12.09 -17.09 -7.13
C TYR A 85 -10.91 -16.11 -7.10
N THR A 86 -10.60 -15.56 -5.94
CA THR A 86 -9.43 -14.67 -5.78
C THR A 86 -8.11 -15.32 -6.21
N LYS A 87 -7.97 -16.64 -6.02
CA LYS A 87 -6.80 -17.39 -6.50
C LYS A 87 -6.67 -17.38 -8.03
N ASP A 88 -7.79 -17.37 -8.75
CA ASP A 88 -7.81 -17.35 -10.22
C ASP A 88 -7.31 -16.00 -10.74
N LEU A 89 -7.76 -14.91 -10.10
CA LEU A 89 -7.25 -13.57 -10.36
C LEU A 89 -5.73 -13.51 -10.13
N LYS A 90 -5.26 -13.99 -8.97
CA LYS A 90 -3.82 -14.05 -8.66
C LYS A 90 -3.05 -14.79 -9.75
N ASN A 91 -3.48 -15.99 -10.12
CA ASN A 91 -2.81 -16.82 -11.11
C ASN A 91 -2.68 -16.12 -12.48
N VAL A 92 -3.71 -15.38 -12.91
CA VAL A 92 -3.62 -14.60 -14.15
C VAL A 92 -2.58 -13.48 -14.02
N PHE A 93 -2.57 -12.73 -12.92
CA PHE A 93 -1.56 -11.70 -12.70
C PHE A 93 -0.14 -12.28 -12.65
N GLU A 94 0.08 -13.42 -11.99
CA GLU A 94 1.39 -14.10 -11.95
C GLU A 94 1.81 -14.56 -13.35
N THR A 95 0.87 -15.12 -14.14
CA THR A 95 1.14 -15.57 -15.52
C THR A 95 1.57 -14.41 -16.43
N VAL A 96 0.87 -13.27 -16.35
CA VAL A 96 1.16 -12.11 -17.21
C VAL A 96 2.41 -11.36 -16.76
N SER A 97 2.61 -11.21 -15.45
CA SER A 97 3.73 -10.45 -14.90
C SER A 97 5.03 -11.23 -14.80
N GLY A 98 4.97 -12.56 -14.75
CA GLY A 98 6.11 -13.42 -14.41
C GLY A 98 6.60 -13.28 -12.97
N LYS A 99 5.87 -12.57 -12.09
CA LYS A 99 6.20 -12.39 -10.67
C LYS A 99 5.41 -13.35 -9.79
N GLN A 100 6.02 -13.81 -8.69
CA GLN A 100 5.29 -14.50 -7.61
C GLN A 100 4.56 -13.47 -6.75
N LEU A 101 3.25 -13.65 -6.57
CA LEU A 101 2.35 -12.73 -5.86
C LEU A 101 1.74 -13.36 -4.59
N ASP A 102 2.16 -14.56 -4.20
CA ASP A 102 1.69 -15.24 -2.98
C ASP A 102 1.76 -14.34 -1.75
N GLN A 103 2.94 -13.77 -1.46
CA GLN A 103 3.11 -12.88 -0.31
C GLN A 103 2.19 -11.65 -0.39
N PHE A 104 2.03 -11.08 -1.58
CA PHE A 104 1.17 -9.91 -1.78
C PHE A 104 -0.29 -10.25 -1.46
N PHE A 105 -0.84 -11.33 -2.03
CA PHE A 105 -2.22 -11.72 -1.78
C PHE A 105 -2.44 -12.22 -0.34
N GLU A 106 -1.46 -12.93 0.23
CA GLU A 106 -1.54 -13.41 1.61
C GLU A 106 -1.69 -12.23 2.57
N GLN A 107 -0.77 -11.25 2.53
CA GLN A 107 -0.78 -10.16 3.49
C GLN A 107 -1.92 -9.15 3.26
N TRP A 108 -2.34 -8.91 2.00
CA TRP A 108 -3.32 -7.87 1.70
C TRP A 108 -4.76 -8.37 1.64
N VAL A 109 -4.96 -9.66 1.34
CA VAL A 109 -6.31 -10.25 1.16
C VAL A 109 -6.64 -11.25 2.26
N MET A 110 -5.71 -12.17 2.57
CA MET A 110 -5.95 -13.29 3.49
C MET A 110 -5.64 -12.96 4.95
N GLN A 111 -4.79 -11.95 5.19
CA GLN A 111 -4.47 -11.44 6.51
C GLN A 111 -5.35 -10.25 6.91
N ALA A 112 -5.75 -10.23 8.18
CA ALA A 112 -6.54 -9.15 8.76
C ALA A 112 -5.68 -7.90 9.04
N GLY A 113 -6.28 -6.72 8.84
CA GLY A 113 -5.63 -5.43 9.10
C GLY A 113 -4.72 -4.94 7.99
N GLN A 114 -3.80 -4.05 8.36
CA GLN A 114 -2.85 -3.34 7.49
C GLN A 114 -1.56 -3.07 8.29
N PRO A 115 -0.46 -2.65 7.66
CA PRO A 115 0.70 -2.16 8.39
C PRO A 115 0.33 -1.01 9.31
N GLU A 116 0.79 -1.09 10.56
CA GLU A 116 0.70 -0.03 11.57
C GLU A 116 2.15 0.39 11.87
N ILE A 117 2.56 1.59 11.44
CA ILE A 117 3.95 2.04 11.53
C ILE A 117 4.13 3.28 12.42
N GLU A 118 5.18 3.24 13.23
CA GLU A 118 5.74 4.42 13.86
C GLU A 118 7.05 4.76 13.18
N ALA A 119 7.14 5.98 12.66
CA ALA A 119 8.34 6.45 11.99
C ALA A 119 8.92 7.66 12.72
N THR A 120 10.25 7.67 12.88
CA THR A 120 10.97 8.82 13.40
C THR A 120 12.14 9.13 12.50
N TRP A 121 12.49 10.41 12.39
CA TRP A 121 13.65 10.80 11.62
C TRP A 121 14.51 11.85 12.32
N SER A 122 15.82 11.81 12.05
CA SER A 122 16.79 12.83 12.44
C SER A 122 17.82 13.03 11.33
N PHE A 123 18.59 14.11 11.41
CA PHE A 123 19.66 14.39 10.46
C PHE A 123 20.94 14.78 11.19
N SER A 124 22.00 14.00 10.99
CA SER A 124 23.32 14.24 11.56
C SER A 124 24.41 13.78 10.59
N ASP A 125 25.56 14.46 10.59
CA ASP A 125 26.74 14.08 9.80
C ASP A 125 26.44 13.86 8.29
N GLY A 126 25.56 14.69 7.72
CA GLY A 126 25.17 14.58 6.30
C GLY A 126 24.25 13.40 5.97
N LYS A 127 23.75 12.67 6.97
CA LYS A 127 22.90 11.50 6.80
C LYS A 127 21.53 11.71 7.44
N LEU A 128 20.50 11.31 6.71
CA LEU A 128 19.17 11.13 7.28
C LEU A 128 19.14 9.80 8.01
N ASN A 129 18.74 9.77 9.28
CA ASN A 129 18.37 8.54 9.97
C ASN A 129 16.84 8.47 9.98
N LEU A 130 16.25 7.55 9.20
CA LEU A 130 14.82 7.27 9.22
C LEU A 130 14.61 5.88 9.84
N GLN A 131 13.99 5.86 11.02
CA GLN A 131 13.58 4.66 11.71
C GLN A 131 12.11 4.37 11.42
N ILE A 132 11.78 3.15 11.02
CA ILE A 132 10.42 2.68 10.76
C ILE A 132 10.19 1.40 11.57
N ASP A 133 9.19 1.43 12.45
CA ASP A 133 8.81 0.30 13.30
C ASP A 133 7.37 -0.14 12.98
N GLN A 134 7.19 -1.41 12.64
CA GLN A 134 5.89 -2.06 12.50
C GLN A 134 5.41 -2.54 13.88
N ILE A 135 4.31 -1.99 14.39
CA ILE A 135 3.84 -2.24 15.77
C ILE A 135 2.76 -3.30 15.89
N GLN A 136 2.09 -3.65 14.79
CA GLN A 136 1.09 -4.73 14.76
C GLN A 136 1.74 -6.11 14.94
N LYS A 137 1.00 -7.17 15.28
CA LYS A 137 1.58 -8.52 15.53
C LYS A 137 2.32 -9.11 14.32
N GLU A 138 1.62 -9.28 13.20
CA GLU A 138 2.15 -9.90 11.98
C GLU A 138 2.87 -8.88 11.10
N ASN A 139 4.02 -9.26 10.54
CA ASN A 139 4.81 -8.35 9.71
C ASN A 139 4.26 -8.27 8.29
N PHE A 140 4.34 -7.09 7.70
CA PHE A 140 4.07 -6.88 6.28
C PHE A 140 5.38 -6.59 5.55
N SER A 141 5.40 -6.92 4.25
CA SER A 141 6.48 -6.57 3.32
C SER A 141 5.96 -5.60 2.28
N PHE A 142 6.50 -4.38 2.20
CA PHE A 142 6.01 -3.37 1.27
C PHE A 142 7.09 -2.36 0.89
N ASN A 143 6.91 -1.73 -0.27
CA ASN A 143 7.70 -0.61 -0.72
C ASN A 143 7.07 0.70 -0.23
N LEU A 144 7.80 1.48 0.58
CA LEU A 144 7.37 2.78 1.07
C LEU A 144 8.09 3.88 0.30
N GLU A 145 7.34 4.76 -0.38
CA GLU A 145 7.89 5.97 -0.97
C GLU A 145 8.07 7.05 0.11
N VAL A 146 9.22 7.69 0.15
CA VAL A 146 9.54 8.78 1.08
C VAL A 146 9.97 9.99 0.27
N LYS A 147 9.21 11.08 0.40
CA LYS A 147 9.58 12.37 -0.19
C LYS A 147 10.43 13.15 0.79
N ILE A 148 11.59 13.59 0.32
CA ILE A 148 12.53 14.44 1.04
C ILE A 148 12.49 15.80 0.35
N THR A 149 12.09 16.83 1.08
CA THR A 149 12.07 18.22 0.58
C THR A 149 13.13 19.03 1.31
N TYR A 150 13.92 19.79 0.56
CA TYR A 150 15.01 20.62 1.07
C TYR A 150 14.58 22.08 1.23
N ALA A 151 15.40 22.87 1.93
CA ALA A 151 15.11 24.27 2.22
C ALA A 151 15.05 25.16 0.96
N ASP A 152 15.73 24.76 -0.12
CA ASP A 152 15.70 25.45 -1.42
C ASP A 152 14.44 25.13 -2.25
N GLY A 153 13.54 24.29 -1.72
CA GLY A 153 12.31 23.85 -2.39
C GLY A 153 12.50 22.66 -3.34
N SER A 154 13.73 22.19 -3.57
CA SER A 154 13.98 20.96 -4.31
C SER A 154 13.49 19.74 -3.51
N SER A 155 13.13 18.67 -4.21
CA SER A 155 12.69 17.43 -3.55
C SER A 155 13.08 16.20 -4.34
N GLU A 156 13.34 15.11 -3.62
CA GLU A 156 13.51 13.77 -4.19
C GLU A 156 12.54 12.78 -3.54
N ILE A 157 12.19 11.72 -4.27
CA ILE A 157 11.42 10.58 -3.75
C ILE A 157 12.33 9.37 -3.79
N ARG A 158 12.44 8.67 -2.66
CA ARG A 158 13.14 7.38 -2.57
C ARG A 158 12.20 6.29 -2.11
N THR A 159 12.36 5.09 -2.66
CA THR A 159 11.58 3.92 -2.29
C THR A 159 12.39 3.05 -1.33
N ILE A 160 11.77 2.67 -0.22
CA ILE A 160 12.38 1.88 0.84
C ILE A 160 11.62 0.53 0.93
N PRO A 161 12.29 -0.61 0.73
CA PRO A 161 11.68 -1.91 0.98
C PRO A 161 11.62 -2.16 2.50
N VAL A 162 10.42 -2.07 3.07
CA VAL A 162 10.16 -2.35 4.48
C VAL A 162 9.75 -3.82 4.62
N THR A 163 10.71 -4.67 4.99
CA THR A 163 10.52 -6.12 5.14
C THR A 163 10.68 -6.60 6.60
N GLN A 164 11.25 -5.74 7.45
CA GLN A 164 11.60 -6.04 8.83
C GLN A 164 10.60 -5.40 9.80
N LYS A 165 10.54 -5.93 11.03
CA LYS A 165 9.76 -5.34 12.13
C LYS A 165 10.22 -3.92 12.45
N SER A 166 11.53 -3.71 12.42
CA SER A 166 12.21 -2.48 12.78
C SER A 166 13.30 -2.26 11.75
N LEU A 167 13.27 -1.13 11.04
CA LEU A 167 14.18 -0.80 9.95
C LEU A 167 14.79 0.59 10.19
N SER A 168 16.12 0.65 10.16
CA SER A 168 16.86 1.92 10.12
C SER A 168 17.43 2.16 8.73
N TRP A 169 17.01 3.25 8.08
CA TRP A 169 17.47 3.64 6.76
C TRP A 169 18.30 4.92 6.86
N THR A 170 19.57 4.86 6.43
CA THR A 170 20.56 5.92 6.67
C THR A 170 21.23 6.50 5.41
N PRO A 171 20.47 7.03 4.44
CA PRO A 171 21.06 7.58 3.22
C PRO A 171 21.88 8.85 3.49
N ALA A 172 22.98 9.00 2.76
CA ALA A 172 23.65 10.29 2.62
C ALA A 172 22.77 11.24 1.79
N LEU A 173 22.64 12.47 2.26
CA LEU A 173 21.92 13.56 1.58
C LEU A 173 22.86 14.74 1.35
N SER A 174 22.54 15.56 0.34
CA SER A 174 23.30 16.77 0.01
C SER A 174 23.18 17.87 1.07
N SER A 175 22.05 17.91 1.79
CA SER A 175 21.76 18.91 2.81
C SER A 175 20.70 18.41 3.80
N LYS A 176 20.46 19.17 4.88
CA LYS A 176 19.43 18.86 5.87
C LYS A 176 18.04 18.91 5.22
N PRO A 177 17.20 17.86 5.37
CA PRO A 177 15.80 17.91 4.98
C PRO A 177 15.03 19.01 5.72
N ALA A 178 14.22 19.78 5.00
CA ALA A 178 13.26 20.70 5.57
C ALA A 178 11.93 19.98 5.91
N LYS A 179 11.58 18.95 5.15
CA LYS A 179 10.36 18.15 5.38
C LYS A 179 10.55 16.73 4.87
N ILE A 180 10.00 15.77 5.60
CA ILE A 180 9.89 14.37 5.18
C ILE A 180 8.41 13.98 5.15
N GLU A 181 8.00 13.30 4.08
CA GLU A 181 6.64 12.81 3.90
C GLU A 181 6.66 11.34 3.53
N LEU A 182 5.92 10.52 4.28
CA LEU A 182 5.71 9.12 3.96
C LEU A 182 4.56 8.98 2.97
N ASP A 183 4.79 8.25 1.89
CA ASP A 183 3.86 7.95 0.82
C ASP A 183 3.14 9.20 0.27
N PRO A 184 3.90 10.15 -0.33
CA PRO A 184 3.39 11.46 -0.74
C PRO A 184 2.20 11.37 -1.70
N ASP A 185 2.20 10.35 -2.57
CA ASP A 185 1.19 10.13 -3.60
C ASP A 185 0.11 9.12 -3.17
N THR A 186 0.19 8.61 -1.94
CA THR A 186 -0.88 7.81 -1.32
C THR A 186 -1.10 6.47 -2.06
N TRP A 187 0.00 5.78 -2.39
CA TRP A 187 0.02 4.49 -3.08
C TRP A 187 -0.19 3.28 -2.16
N LEU A 188 0.15 3.40 -0.88
CA LEU A 188 0.18 2.28 0.07
C LEU A 188 -0.97 2.34 1.08
N LEU A 189 -1.60 1.23 1.43
CA LEU A 189 -2.53 1.18 2.55
C LEU A 189 -1.75 0.91 3.84
N PHE A 190 -1.62 1.91 4.72
CA PHE A 190 -1.01 1.75 6.05
C PHE A 190 -1.59 2.78 7.03
N GLU A 191 -1.53 2.46 8.32
CA GLU A 191 -1.72 3.42 9.40
C GLU A 191 -0.35 3.84 9.94
N GLY A 192 -0.10 5.12 10.15
CA GLY A 192 1.15 5.50 10.79
C GLY A 192 1.32 6.99 11.04
N LYS A 193 2.37 7.30 11.79
CA LYS A 193 2.78 8.67 12.14
C LYS A 193 4.27 8.84 11.87
N LEU A 194 4.65 10.05 11.52
CA LEU A 194 6.05 10.47 11.35
C LEU A 194 6.35 11.60 12.33
N ALA A 195 7.45 11.48 13.08
CA ALA A 195 7.95 12.54 13.96
C ALA A 195 9.43 12.86 13.66
N GLU A 196 9.80 14.13 13.77
CA GLU A 196 11.21 14.56 13.82
C GLU A 196 11.71 14.39 15.27
N LYS A 197 12.92 13.83 15.43
CA LYS A 197 13.62 13.67 16.71
C LYS A 197 14.54 14.85 16.99
#